data_AF-A0A4S2FCT7-F1
#
_entry.id   AF-A0A4S2FCT7-F1
#
_cell.length_a   1.000
_cell.length_b   1.000
_cell.length_c   1.000
_cell.angle_alpha   90.00
_cell.angle_beta   90.00
_cell.angle_gamma   90.00
#
_symmetry.space_group_name_H-M   'P 1'
#
loop_
_entity.id
_entity.type
_entity.pdbx_description
1 polymer ?
#
loop_
_entity_poly.entity_id
_entity_poly.type
_entity_poly.pdbx_seq_one_letter_code
_entity_poly.pdbx_strand_id
1 'polypeptide(L)'
;MYIIMKKNLFLSLALAAICISSCSDKEEPAEQDVYLEIVTEIQTRSTIVKTEFADDDRLLINAGGTRTTGTYSSGKWTLNPPIRLEKGETLDVTAVCPYIVTDITAVPVDVRQQTDCLYATATATQTSPVAHLGMKHALSSLAFNIQGAGTVESISFVLPADGTLDATRGVVSPGDKAPLTLSVERGMEPEGWTEEVPDIFVIPNTRLSALTVRIDGRDYTVDVEHTIDQGMKYMFRLAYAGNLLALSGIEAIPMDQYTDDIREPVHGRTLTVTYTSVAGFHVTIPKLDATTGLVHWGDGTEEPYAENVTHRYQAGTHVMVLETMGGTGTFSIPGIEYVEEIDLRNFHINK
;
A
#
# COMPACT_ATOMS: atom_id res chain seq x y z
N MET A 1 -13.13 -1.91 76.76
CA MET A 1 -14.42 -2.34 76.19
C MET A 1 -14.09 -3.25 75.01
N TYR A 2 -13.86 -4.54 75.32
CA TYR A 2 -14.64 -5.70 74.82
C TYR A 2 -14.46 -5.92 73.31
N ILE A 3 -13.96 -7.02 72.72
CA ILE A 3 -13.65 -8.43 73.07
C ILE A 3 -12.79 -8.94 71.86
N ILE A 4 -11.55 -9.44 71.97
CA ILE A 4 -11.08 -10.83 72.19
C ILE A 4 -11.75 -11.94 71.33
N MET A 5 -10.95 -12.64 70.52
CA MET A 5 -10.84 -14.12 70.30
C MET A 5 -10.67 -14.51 68.83
N LYS A 6 -9.46 -14.93 68.44
CA LYS A 6 -8.93 -16.33 68.42
C LYS A 6 -9.60 -17.22 67.35
N LYS A 7 -8.77 -17.72 66.43
CA LYS A 7 -8.37 -19.14 66.45
C LYS A 7 -7.10 -19.38 65.62
N ASN A 8 -6.08 -19.86 66.33
CA ASN A 8 -4.92 -20.55 65.80
C ASN A 8 -5.35 -21.86 65.12
N LEU A 9 -4.61 -22.32 64.11
CA LEU A 9 -4.07 -23.68 64.16
C LEU A 9 -2.81 -23.84 63.30
N PHE A 10 -1.79 -24.37 63.97
CA PHE A 10 -0.50 -24.86 63.50
C PHE A 10 -0.61 -26.11 62.62
N LEU A 11 0.31 -26.28 61.65
CA LEU A 11 1.12 -27.50 61.40
C LEU A 11 2.09 -27.20 60.23
N SER A 12 3.34 -26.78 60.48
CA SER A 12 4.56 -27.60 60.62
C SER A 12 4.87 -28.57 59.46
N LEU A 13 5.92 -28.20 58.71
CA LEU A 13 7.12 -29.00 58.41
C LEU A 13 6.99 -30.28 57.56
N ALA A 14 7.53 -30.23 56.34
CA ALA A 14 8.41 -31.29 55.83
C ALA A 14 9.25 -30.75 54.66
N LEU A 15 10.52 -30.49 54.96
CA LEU A 15 11.58 -30.33 53.98
C LEU A 15 11.88 -31.73 53.42
N ALA A 16 11.59 -31.98 52.15
CA ALA A 16 12.05 -33.18 51.45
C ALA A 16 13.00 -32.72 50.34
N ALA A 17 14.30 -32.74 50.66
CA ALA A 17 15.35 -32.76 49.66
C ALA A 17 15.24 -34.11 48.93
N ILE A 18 14.88 -34.05 47.64
CA ILE A 18 15.00 -35.19 46.74
C ILE A 18 16.00 -34.78 45.67
N CYS A 19 17.25 -35.24 45.86
CA CYS A 19 18.20 -35.33 44.77
C CYS A 19 17.81 -36.55 43.93
N ILE A 20 17.26 -36.32 42.73
CA ILE A 20 17.29 -37.31 41.65
C ILE A 20 18.13 -36.70 40.54
N SER A 21 19.33 -37.24 40.37
CA SER A 21 20.06 -37.18 39.12
C SER A 21 19.23 -37.94 38.08
N SER A 22 18.52 -37.21 37.22
CA SER A 22 17.97 -37.73 35.98
C SER A 22 18.56 -36.89 34.86
N CYS A 23 19.37 -37.51 34.01
CA CYS A 23 19.61 -37.01 32.66
C CYS A 23 18.25 -36.92 31.97
N SER A 24 17.64 -35.74 31.92
CA SER A 24 16.72 -35.46 30.84
C SER A 24 17.55 -34.73 29.80
N ASP A 25 17.65 -35.34 28.62
CA ASP A 25 18.04 -34.65 27.41
C ASP A 25 17.45 -33.25 27.42
N LYS A 26 18.28 -32.25 27.14
CA LYS A 26 17.75 -30.94 26.80
C LYS A 26 16.96 -31.15 25.51
N GLU A 27 15.67 -31.42 25.63
CA GLU A 27 14.74 -31.14 24.54
C GLU A 27 14.97 -29.67 24.24
N GLU A 28 15.65 -29.40 23.12
CA GLU A 28 15.59 -28.08 22.52
C GLU A 28 14.11 -27.71 22.44
N PRO A 29 13.70 -26.52 22.91
CA PRO A 29 12.30 -26.14 22.88
C PRO A 29 11.81 -26.33 21.44
N ALA A 30 10.73 -27.12 21.29
CA ALA A 30 10.14 -27.38 19.98
C ALA A 30 9.93 -26.05 19.28
N GLU A 31 10.49 -25.92 18.08
CA GLU A 31 10.44 -24.69 17.30
C GLU A 31 8.98 -24.32 17.07
N GLN A 32 8.55 -23.17 17.57
CA GLN A 32 7.16 -22.74 17.50
C GLN A 32 6.78 -22.53 16.03
N ASP A 33 5.73 -23.21 15.57
CA ASP A 33 5.21 -22.99 14.23
C ASP A 33 4.67 -21.57 14.11
N VAL A 34 5.21 -20.83 13.13
CA VAL A 34 4.75 -19.49 12.77
C VAL A 34 4.10 -19.58 11.39
N TYR A 35 2.95 -18.93 11.22
CA TYR A 35 2.18 -18.95 9.98
C TYR A 35 2.10 -17.55 9.38
N LEU A 36 1.98 -17.49 8.06
CA LEU A 36 1.75 -16.27 7.31
C LEU A 36 0.42 -15.62 7.74
N GLU A 37 0.49 -14.35 8.10
CA GLU A 37 -0.66 -13.50 8.33
C GLU A 37 -0.77 -12.46 7.21
N ILE A 38 -2.01 -12.14 6.80
CA ILE A 38 -2.27 -11.15 5.76
C ILE A 38 -3.00 -9.95 6.37
N VAL A 39 -2.46 -8.76 6.10
CA VAL A 39 -3.13 -7.49 6.30
C VAL A 39 -3.20 -6.80 4.95
N THR A 40 -4.39 -6.35 4.57
CA THR A 40 -4.59 -5.60 3.32
C THR A 40 -5.00 -4.18 3.62
N GLU A 41 -4.64 -3.29 2.70
CA GLU A 41 -5.08 -1.91 2.68
C GLU A 41 -5.44 -1.56 1.24
N ILE A 42 -6.54 -0.84 1.04
CA ILE A 42 -6.84 -0.21 -0.25
C ILE A 42 -6.73 1.29 -0.01
N GLN A 43 -5.82 1.92 -0.76
CA GLN A 43 -5.72 3.37 -0.78
C GLN A 43 -6.43 3.84 -2.02
N THR A 44 -7.53 4.57 -1.90
CA THR A 44 -8.19 5.06 -3.11
C THR A 44 -8.84 6.42 -2.94
N ARG A 45 -8.72 7.21 -4.01
CA ARG A 45 -9.43 8.49 -4.21
C ARG A 45 -10.72 8.31 -4.99
N SER A 46 -10.93 7.15 -5.59
CA SER A 46 -12.11 6.90 -6.40
C SER A 46 -13.23 6.39 -5.52
N THR A 47 -14.39 7.03 -5.59
CA THR A 47 -15.60 6.61 -4.86
C THR A 47 -16.33 5.44 -5.53
N ILE A 48 -15.83 4.97 -6.67
CA ILE A 48 -16.52 4.00 -7.54
C ILE A 48 -15.75 2.66 -7.61
N VAL A 49 -14.62 2.59 -6.91
CA VAL A 49 -13.83 1.38 -6.81
C VAL A 49 -13.97 0.76 -5.43
N LYS A 50 -13.44 -0.44 -5.25
CA LYS A 50 -13.45 -1.07 -3.94
C LYS A 50 -12.62 -0.23 -2.97
N THR A 51 -13.25 0.37 -1.97
CA THR A 51 -12.58 1.20 -0.95
C THR A 51 -12.24 0.40 0.31
N GLU A 52 -12.96 -0.69 0.55
CA GLU A 52 -12.80 -1.54 1.72
C GLU A 52 -13.10 -3.01 1.38
N PHE A 53 -12.60 -3.90 2.24
CA PHE A 53 -12.97 -5.31 2.23
C PHE A 53 -14.20 -5.55 3.09
N ALA A 54 -15.10 -6.38 2.57
CA ALA A 54 -16.31 -6.83 3.22
C ALA A 54 -16.22 -8.34 3.49
N ASP A 55 -17.06 -8.81 4.39
CA ASP A 55 -17.17 -10.24 4.66
C ASP A 55 -17.41 -11.02 3.35
N ASP A 56 -16.78 -12.20 3.26
CA ASP A 56 -16.78 -13.09 2.10
C ASP A 56 -15.95 -12.63 0.88
N ASP A 57 -15.25 -11.50 0.95
CA ASP A 57 -14.22 -11.19 -0.04
C ASP A 57 -13.14 -12.26 -0.07
N ARG A 58 -12.62 -12.55 -1.26
CA ARG A 58 -11.68 -13.64 -1.49
C ARG A 58 -10.41 -13.17 -2.18
N LEU A 59 -9.27 -13.59 -1.65
CA LEU A 59 -7.95 -13.43 -2.28
C LEU A 59 -7.48 -14.75 -2.89
N LEU A 60 -6.91 -14.67 -4.09
CA LEU A 60 -5.87 -15.60 -4.50
C LEU A 60 -4.56 -15.18 -3.84
N ILE A 61 -3.82 -16.11 -3.24
CA ILE A 61 -2.48 -15.83 -2.72
C ILE A 61 -1.51 -16.86 -3.28
N ASN A 62 -0.37 -16.40 -3.76
CA ASN A 62 0.80 -17.22 -4.03
C ASN A 62 1.92 -16.75 -3.09
N ALA A 63 2.39 -17.63 -2.23
CA ALA A 63 3.46 -17.33 -1.29
C ALA A 63 4.60 -18.36 -1.46
N GLY A 64 5.75 -17.91 -1.96
CA GLY A 64 6.90 -18.79 -2.27
C GLY A 64 6.57 -19.97 -3.19
N GLY A 65 5.64 -19.80 -4.13
CA GLY A 65 5.17 -20.85 -5.04
C GLY A 65 4.05 -21.73 -4.49
N THR A 66 3.71 -21.59 -3.20
CA THR A 66 2.56 -22.25 -2.59
C THR A 66 1.31 -21.41 -2.79
N ARG A 67 0.29 -21.99 -3.41
CA ARG A 67 -1.00 -21.33 -3.62
C ARG A 67 -1.93 -21.57 -2.44
N THR A 68 -2.61 -20.52 -2.01
CA THR A 68 -3.68 -20.57 -1.02
C THR A 68 -4.78 -19.56 -1.36
N THR A 69 -5.90 -19.62 -0.64
CA THR A 69 -6.96 -18.62 -0.72
C THR A 69 -7.14 -17.94 0.61
N GLY A 70 -7.39 -16.63 0.58
CA GLY A 70 -7.80 -15.85 1.75
C GLY A 70 -9.31 -15.60 1.70
N THR A 71 -9.99 -15.68 2.84
CA THR A 71 -11.37 -15.18 2.99
C THR A 71 -11.40 -14.10 4.07
N TYR A 72 -12.00 -12.96 3.77
CA TYR A 72 -12.17 -11.87 4.73
C TYR A 72 -13.41 -12.11 5.57
N SER A 73 -13.26 -12.02 6.89
CA SER A 73 -14.39 -12.05 7.80
C SER A 73 -14.05 -11.26 9.07
N SER A 74 -14.96 -10.37 9.49
CA SER A 74 -14.86 -9.63 10.76
C SER A 74 -13.52 -8.89 10.93
N GLY A 75 -13.02 -8.28 9.85
CA GLY A 75 -11.79 -7.48 9.90
C GLY A 75 -10.49 -8.26 9.65
N LYS A 76 -10.54 -9.58 9.41
CA LYS A 76 -9.35 -10.43 9.29
C LYS A 76 -9.41 -11.36 8.09
N TRP A 77 -8.25 -11.57 7.46
CA TRP A 77 -8.05 -12.62 6.46
C TRP A 77 -7.74 -13.97 7.12
N THR A 78 -8.45 -15.01 6.68
CA THR A 78 -8.15 -16.40 7.03
C THR A 78 -7.67 -17.15 5.80
N LEU A 79 -6.48 -17.74 5.88
CA LEU A 79 -5.87 -18.51 4.79
C LEU A 79 -6.30 -19.98 4.85
N ASN A 80 -6.61 -20.56 3.70
CA ASN A 80 -6.92 -21.97 3.56
C ASN A 80 -6.33 -22.55 2.25
N PRO A 81 -5.34 -23.45 2.32
CA PRO A 81 -4.65 -23.91 3.54
C PRO A 81 -3.76 -22.82 4.19
N PRO A 82 -3.47 -22.89 5.50
CA PRO A 82 -2.50 -22.01 6.13
C PRO A 82 -1.08 -22.26 5.58
N ILE A 83 -0.25 -21.23 5.56
CA ILE A 83 1.14 -21.30 5.07
C ILE A 83 2.09 -21.14 6.26
N ARG A 84 2.90 -22.17 6.52
CA ARG A 84 3.95 -22.14 7.55
C ARG A 84 5.16 -21.36 7.06
N LEU A 85 5.78 -20.58 7.94
CA LEU A 85 7.00 -19.83 7.66
C LEU A 85 8.20 -20.58 8.25
N GLU A 86 9.12 -20.96 7.38
CA GLU A 86 10.36 -21.63 7.79
C GLU A 86 11.41 -20.61 8.26
N LYS A 87 12.26 -21.05 9.18
CA LYS A 87 13.29 -20.20 9.77
C LYS A 87 14.38 -19.85 8.77
N GLY A 88 14.72 -18.56 8.70
CA GLY A 88 15.74 -18.06 7.80
C GLY A 88 15.28 -17.88 6.35
N GLU A 89 14.02 -18.19 6.03
CA GLU A 89 13.44 -17.95 4.72
C GLU A 89 12.72 -16.60 4.65
N THR A 90 12.79 -15.98 3.47
CA THR A 90 11.94 -14.85 3.10
C THR A 90 10.96 -15.32 2.05
N LEU A 91 9.68 -15.16 2.33
CA LEU A 91 8.60 -15.61 1.48
C LEU A 91 8.06 -14.42 0.69
N ASP A 92 8.18 -14.47 -0.64
CA ASP A 92 7.50 -13.52 -1.51
C ASP A 92 6.02 -13.88 -1.60
N VAL A 93 5.15 -12.92 -1.28
CA VAL A 93 3.70 -13.06 -1.26
C VAL A 93 3.12 -12.20 -2.38
N THR A 94 2.33 -12.79 -3.26
CA THR A 94 1.53 -12.08 -4.27
C THR A 94 0.06 -12.38 -4.02
N ALA A 95 -0.80 -11.37 -4.08
CA ALA A 95 -2.23 -11.52 -3.87
C ALA A 95 -3.04 -10.84 -4.96
N VAL A 96 -4.25 -11.37 -5.22
CA VAL A 96 -5.23 -10.82 -6.17
C VAL A 96 -6.64 -10.89 -5.61
N CYS A 97 -7.41 -9.82 -5.78
CA CYS A 97 -8.83 -9.72 -5.45
C CYS A 97 -9.64 -9.26 -6.66
N PRO A 98 -10.83 -9.81 -6.94
CA PRO A 98 -11.40 -11.01 -6.34
C PRO A 98 -10.69 -12.28 -6.83
N TYR A 99 -10.77 -13.35 -6.04
CA TYR A 99 -10.35 -14.69 -6.48
C TYR A 99 -11.27 -15.20 -7.60
N ILE A 100 -10.79 -15.09 -8.84
CA ILE A 100 -11.52 -15.51 -10.04
C ILE A 100 -10.84 -16.64 -10.82
N VAL A 101 -9.54 -16.88 -10.58
CA VAL A 101 -8.74 -17.91 -11.26
C VAL A 101 -7.65 -18.48 -10.35
N THR A 102 -6.94 -19.50 -10.81
CA THR A 102 -5.86 -20.17 -10.07
C THR A 102 -4.45 -19.74 -10.49
N ASP A 103 -4.27 -19.17 -11.68
CA ASP A 103 -2.97 -18.68 -12.17
C ASP A 103 -2.82 -17.18 -11.90
N ILE A 104 -1.91 -16.84 -10.99
CA ILE A 104 -1.65 -15.45 -10.57
C ILE A 104 -0.84 -14.65 -11.59
N THR A 105 -0.20 -15.33 -12.55
CA THR A 105 0.58 -14.70 -13.62
C THR A 105 -0.25 -14.40 -14.88
N ALA A 106 -1.49 -14.89 -14.90
CA ALA A 106 -2.40 -14.77 -16.03
C ALA A 106 -3.85 -14.59 -15.56
N VAL A 107 -4.09 -13.57 -14.73
CA VAL A 107 -5.43 -13.26 -14.21
C VAL A 107 -6.24 -12.54 -15.29
N PRO A 108 -7.37 -13.11 -15.76
CA PRO A 108 -8.20 -12.45 -16.75
C PRO A 108 -8.88 -11.24 -16.11
N VAL A 109 -8.90 -10.12 -16.83
CA VAL A 109 -9.68 -8.94 -16.48
C VAL A 109 -10.69 -8.66 -17.59
N ASP A 110 -11.94 -8.43 -17.23
CA ASP A 110 -13.03 -8.17 -18.18
C ASP A 110 -13.85 -6.97 -17.69
N VAL A 111 -13.74 -5.86 -18.40
CA VAL A 111 -14.39 -4.62 -17.99
C VAL A 111 -15.89 -4.67 -18.20
N ARG A 112 -16.44 -5.59 -18.98
CA ARG A 112 -17.90 -5.72 -19.14
C ARG A 112 -18.58 -6.12 -17.83
N GLN A 113 -17.86 -6.74 -16.91
CA GLN A 113 -18.35 -7.09 -15.58
C GLN A 113 -18.36 -5.90 -14.61
N GLN A 114 -17.61 -4.83 -14.93
CA GLN A 114 -17.40 -3.68 -14.06
C GLN A 114 -16.95 -4.07 -12.64
N THR A 115 -16.20 -5.16 -12.54
CA THR A 115 -15.60 -5.64 -11.30
C THR A 115 -14.18 -5.11 -11.21
N ASP A 116 -13.90 -4.38 -10.13
CA ASP A 116 -12.57 -3.91 -9.82
C ASP A 116 -11.63 -5.07 -9.46
N CYS A 117 -10.45 -5.08 -10.07
CA CYS A 117 -9.43 -6.11 -9.87
C CYS A 117 -8.23 -5.48 -9.18
N LEU A 118 -7.89 -6.01 -8.01
CA LEU A 118 -6.80 -5.53 -7.17
C LEU A 118 -5.67 -6.55 -7.11
N TYR A 119 -4.44 -6.06 -6.98
CA TYR A 119 -3.27 -6.91 -6.75
C TYR A 119 -2.27 -6.27 -5.80
N ALA A 120 -1.44 -7.09 -5.15
CA ALA A 120 -0.35 -6.62 -4.32
C ALA A 120 0.77 -7.65 -4.24
N THR A 121 1.96 -7.17 -3.92
CA THR A 121 3.08 -8.00 -3.51
C THR A 121 3.60 -7.54 -2.15
N ALA A 122 4.12 -8.47 -1.36
CA ALA A 122 4.75 -8.23 -0.08
C ALA A 122 5.76 -9.34 0.22
N THR A 123 6.45 -9.23 1.35
CA THR A 123 7.28 -10.32 1.88
C THR A 123 6.90 -10.62 3.32
N ALA A 124 7.17 -11.85 3.75
CA ALA A 124 7.02 -12.27 5.13
C ALA A 124 8.17 -13.20 5.54
N THR A 125 8.50 -13.21 6.82
CA THR A 125 9.50 -14.09 7.43
C THR A 125 8.98 -14.64 8.75
N GLN A 126 9.62 -15.67 9.31
CA GLN A 126 9.22 -16.19 10.63
C GLN A 126 9.25 -15.12 11.74
N THR A 127 10.16 -14.13 11.66
CA THR A 127 10.28 -13.05 12.65
C THR A 127 9.41 -11.83 12.31
N SER A 128 8.87 -11.75 11.09
CA SER A 128 7.92 -10.75 10.62
C SER A 128 6.84 -11.43 9.79
N PRO A 129 5.90 -12.15 10.44
CA PRO A 129 4.99 -13.07 9.76
C PRO A 129 3.83 -12.39 9.04
N VAL A 130 3.64 -11.09 9.25
CA VAL A 130 2.56 -10.31 8.64
C VAL A 130 3.03 -9.77 7.28
N ALA A 131 2.40 -10.22 6.20
CA ALA A 131 2.53 -9.61 4.89
C ALA A 131 1.52 -8.46 4.77
N HIS A 132 2.04 -7.24 4.72
CA HIS A 132 1.27 -6.02 4.50
C HIS A 132 1.09 -5.78 3.00
N LEU A 133 -0.12 -6.00 2.50
CA LEU A 133 -0.48 -5.90 1.10
C LEU A 133 -1.19 -4.57 0.83
N GLY A 134 -0.46 -3.59 0.29
CA GLY A 134 -1.02 -2.38 -0.30
C GLY A 134 -1.64 -2.72 -1.66
N MET A 135 -2.95 -2.91 -1.68
CA MET A 135 -3.69 -3.38 -2.85
C MET A 135 -3.82 -2.25 -3.87
N LYS A 136 -3.42 -2.55 -5.10
CA LYS A 136 -3.41 -1.61 -6.24
C LYS A 136 -4.47 -1.99 -7.26
N HIS A 137 -5.08 -1.01 -7.90
CA HIS A 137 -6.02 -1.23 -9.00
C HIS A 137 -5.29 -1.69 -10.27
N ALA A 138 -5.68 -2.86 -10.79
CA ALA A 138 -5.21 -3.36 -12.08
C ALA A 138 -5.89 -2.61 -13.25
N LEU A 139 -7.10 -2.11 -13.04
CA LEU A 139 -7.87 -1.39 -14.05
C LEU A 139 -7.72 0.13 -13.91
N SER A 140 -8.21 0.85 -14.91
CA SER A 140 -8.36 2.31 -14.88
C SER A 140 -9.83 2.68 -15.04
N SER A 141 -10.21 3.91 -14.71
CA SER A 141 -11.59 4.39 -14.85
C SER A 141 -11.65 5.63 -15.77
N LEU A 142 -12.66 5.70 -16.62
CA LEU A 142 -12.97 6.90 -17.41
C LEU A 142 -14.28 7.50 -16.88
N ALA A 143 -14.20 8.72 -16.36
CA ALA A 143 -15.37 9.50 -15.94
C ALA A 143 -15.67 10.61 -16.93
N PHE A 144 -16.94 10.93 -17.11
CA PHE A 144 -17.38 11.92 -18.09
C PHE A 144 -18.27 12.96 -17.42
N ASN A 145 -17.75 14.17 -17.25
CA ASN A 145 -18.52 15.29 -16.72
C ASN A 145 -18.92 16.23 -17.85
N ILE A 146 -20.22 16.30 -18.14
CA ILE A 146 -20.75 17.02 -19.31
C ILE A 146 -21.58 18.22 -18.84
N GLN A 147 -21.08 19.42 -19.16
CA GLN A 147 -21.71 20.68 -18.85
C GLN A 147 -22.69 21.07 -19.96
N GLY A 148 -23.88 21.57 -19.60
CA GLY A 148 -24.84 22.07 -20.58
C GLY A 148 -26.29 21.83 -20.19
N ALA A 149 -27.16 21.74 -21.18
CA ALA A 149 -28.59 21.46 -21.02
C ALA A 149 -29.06 20.40 -22.02
N GLY A 150 -29.85 19.43 -21.56
CA GLY A 150 -30.25 18.23 -22.32
C GLY A 150 -30.03 16.96 -21.52
N THR A 151 -30.33 15.81 -22.11
CA THR A 151 -30.18 14.48 -21.48
C THR A 151 -29.08 13.69 -22.16
N VAL A 152 -28.08 13.26 -21.40
CA VAL A 152 -27.04 12.33 -21.86
C VAL A 152 -27.60 10.92 -21.72
N GLU A 153 -27.77 10.23 -22.85
CA GLU A 153 -28.29 8.86 -22.92
C GLU A 153 -27.13 7.87 -22.72
N SER A 154 -26.05 8.03 -23.50
CA SER A 154 -24.90 7.13 -23.48
C SER A 154 -23.60 7.76 -23.96
N ILE A 155 -22.49 7.10 -23.62
CA ILE A 155 -21.15 7.45 -24.06
C ILE A 155 -20.48 6.18 -24.59
N SER A 156 -20.03 6.20 -25.83
CA SER A 156 -19.42 5.06 -26.51
C SER A 156 -18.03 5.38 -27.03
N PHE A 157 -17.13 4.40 -26.96
CA PHE A 157 -15.74 4.52 -27.41
C PHE A 157 -15.17 3.12 -27.74
N VAL A 158 -13.95 3.08 -28.29
CA VAL A 158 -13.29 1.82 -28.68
C VAL A 158 -11.99 1.63 -27.90
N LEU A 159 -12.00 0.65 -26.99
CA LEU A 159 -10.85 0.20 -26.20
C LEU A 159 -10.96 -1.32 -26.01
N PRO A 160 -9.89 -2.01 -25.59
CA PRO A 160 -10.00 -3.43 -25.23
C PRO A 160 -11.06 -3.67 -24.14
N ALA A 161 -11.92 -4.66 -24.36
CA ALA A 161 -12.94 -5.07 -23.41
C ALA A 161 -12.39 -6.04 -22.34
N ASP A 162 -11.27 -6.68 -22.63
CA ASP A 162 -10.61 -7.62 -21.76
C ASP A 162 -9.09 -7.54 -21.88
N GLY A 163 -8.41 -8.25 -20.99
CA GLY A 163 -6.96 -8.35 -20.94
C GLY A 163 -6.52 -9.36 -19.88
N THR A 164 -5.22 -9.39 -19.62
CA THR A 164 -4.60 -10.32 -18.68
C THR A 164 -3.64 -9.57 -17.77
N LEU A 165 -3.82 -9.72 -16.46
CA LEU A 165 -2.93 -9.22 -15.41
C LEU A 165 -1.89 -10.30 -15.05
N ASP A 166 -0.61 -9.95 -15.15
CA ASP A 166 0.46 -10.63 -14.43
C ASP A 166 0.62 -9.96 -13.07
N ALA A 167 -0.01 -10.51 -12.03
CA ALA A 167 -0.04 -9.87 -10.71
C ALA A 167 1.32 -9.93 -9.99
N THR A 168 2.24 -10.79 -10.44
CA THR A 168 3.61 -10.83 -9.90
C THR A 168 4.44 -9.62 -10.35
N ARG A 169 4.07 -9.03 -11.49
CA ARG A 169 4.70 -7.83 -12.05
C ARG A 169 3.81 -6.60 -11.98
N GLY A 170 2.53 -6.78 -11.73
CA GLY A 170 1.53 -5.72 -11.77
C GLY A 170 1.28 -5.17 -13.17
N VAL A 171 1.46 -5.97 -14.21
CA VAL A 171 1.33 -5.51 -15.61
C VAL A 171 0.07 -6.08 -16.23
N VAL A 172 -0.80 -5.20 -16.72
CA VAL A 172 -1.94 -5.61 -17.54
C VAL A 172 -1.60 -5.54 -19.03
N SER A 173 -1.75 -6.69 -19.70
CA SER A 173 -1.66 -6.83 -21.15
C SER A 173 -3.04 -6.69 -21.78
N PRO A 174 -3.28 -5.68 -22.62
CA PRO A 174 -4.59 -5.48 -23.23
C PRO A 174 -4.91 -6.53 -24.30
N GLY A 175 -6.17 -6.94 -24.37
CA GLY A 175 -6.71 -7.77 -25.45
C GLY A 175 -7.06 -6.95 -26.70
N ASP A 176 -7.93 -7.53 -27.53
CA ASP A 176 -8.40 -6.88 -28.76
C ASP A 176 -9.36 -5.73 -28.47
N LYS A 177 -9.28 -4.68 -29.29
CA LYS A 177 -10.18 -3.53 -29.20
C LYS A 177 -11.63 -3.93 -29.51
N ALA A 178 -12.56 -3.43 -28.70
CA ALA A 178 -13.99 -3.63 -28.88
C ALA A 178 -14.75 -2.31 -28.61
N PRO A 179 -15.97 -2.14 -29.15
CA PRO A 179 -16.82 -1.04 -28.74
C PRO A 179 -17.27 -1.24 -27.29
N LEU A 180 -17.12 -0.19 -26.49
CA LEU A 180 -17.62 -0.10 -25.12
C LEU A 180 -18.66 1.02 -25.04
N THR A 181 -19.63 0.88 -24.14
CA THR A 181 -20.70 1.87 -23.96
C THR A 181 -21.06 1.97 -22.49
N LEU A 182 -21.01 3.19 -21.97
CA LEU A 182 -21.54 3.59 -20.69
C LEU A 182 -22.97 4.11 -20.89
N SER A 183 -23.95 3.48 -20.26
CA SER A 183 -25.33 3.99 -20.20
C SER A 183 -25.43 5.00 -19.07
N VAL A 184 -26.04 6.17 -19.34
CA VAL A 184 -26.08 7.30 -18.39
C VAL A 184 -27.52 7.69 -18.05
N GLU A 185 -28.33 8.00 -19.06
CA GLU A 185 -29.74 8.44 -18.92
C GLU A 185 -29.93 9.54 -17.85
N ARG A 186 -29.13 10.61 -17.93
CA ARG A 186 -29.10 11.70 -16.94
C ARG A 186 -29.13 13.08 -17.59
N GLY A 187 -29.94 13.97 -17.02
CA GLY A 187 -29.96 15.39 -17.38
C GLY A 187 -28.64 16.08 -17.02
N MET A 188 -28.10 16.88 -17.94
CA MET A 188 -26.92 17.71 -17.69
C MET A 188 -27.25 18.87 -16.76
N GLU A 189 -26.22 19.33 -16.05
CA GLU A 189 -26.24 20.55 -15.25
C GLU A 189 -25.40 21.65 -15.95
N PRO A 190 -25.74 22.93 -15.80
CA PRO A 190 -25.02 24.02 -16.47
C PRO A 190 -23.51 24.02 -16.21
N GLU A 191 -23.10 23.69 -14.98
CA GLU A 191 -21.69 23.61 -14.56
C GLU A 191 -21.14 22.17 -14.59
N GLY A 192 -21.94 21.22 -15.10
CA GLY A 192 -21.66 19.78 -15.02
C GLY A 192 -22.03 19.20 -13.66
N TRP A 193 -21.97 17.87 -13.56
CA TRP A 193 -22.34 17.16 -12.33
C TRP A 193 -21.28 17.37 -11.24
N THR A 194 -21.76 17.69 -10.05
CA THR A 194 -20.92 17.87 -8.85
C THR A 194 -20.79 16.59 -8.02
N GLU A 195 -21.75 15.66 -8.17
CA GLU A 195 -21.79 14.36 -7.51
C GLU A 195 -22.15 13.26 -8.50
N GLU A 196 -21.67 12.04 -8.22
CA GLU A 196 -21.98 10.82 -8.99
C GLU A 196 -21.70 10.98 -10.49
N VAL A 197 -20.55 11.57 -10.84
CA VAL A 197 -20.12 11.69 -12.25
C VAL A 197 -20.04 10.28 -12.86
N PRO A 198 -20.77 10.00 -13.96
CA PRO A 198 -20.78 8.68 -14.58
C PRO A 198 -19.37 8.25 -14.99
N ASP A 199 -19.00 7.03 -14.64
CA ASP A 199 -17.72 6.45 -15.02
C ASP A 199 -17.82 4.97 -15.39
N ILE A 200 -16.71 4.43 -15.90
CA ILE A 200 -16.62 3.06 -16.38
C ILE A 200 -15.18 2.56 -16.25
N PHE A 201 -15.01 1.32 -15.78
CA PHE A 201 -13.72 0.65 -15.81
C PHE A 201 -13.29 0.34 -17.24
N VAL A 202 -11.99 0.48 -17.50
CA VAL A 202 -11.35 0.21 -18.79
C VAL A 202 -10.01 -0.50 -18.61
N ILE A 203 -9.56 -1.17 -19.67
CA ILE A 203 -8.24 -1.81 -19.71
C ILE A 203 -7.16 -0.72 -19.87
N PRO A 204 -6.16 -0.67 -18.98
CA PRO A 204 -5.12 0.36 -18.99
C PRO A 204 -4.06 0.09 -20.06
N ASN A 205 -3.04 0.96 -20.14
CA ASN A 205 -1.96 0.94 -21.11
C ASN A 205 -2.49 1.00 -22.56
N THR A 206 -3.59 1.73 -22.74
CA THR A 206 -4.30 1.86 -24.02
C THR A 206 -4.40 3.34 -24.42
N ARG A 207 -4.77 3.60 -25.67
CA ARG A 207 -4.97 4.97 -26.19
C ARG A 207 -6.41 5.16 -26.65
N LEU A 208 -7.11 6.08 -26.01
CA LEU A 208 -8.43 6.56 -26.42
C LEU A 208 -8.24 7.65 -27.47
N SER A 209 -8.82 7.48 -28.66
CA SER A 209 -8.70 8.47 -29.75
C SER A 209 -9.90 9.41 -29.81
N ALA A 210 -11.10 8.89 -29.61
CA ALA A 210 -12.35 9.62 -29.70
C ALA A 210 -13.43 8.95 -28.85
N LEU A 211 -14.47 9.72 -28.53
CA LEU A 211 -15.70 9.24 -27.91
C LEU A 211 -16.91 9.74 -28.71
N THR A 212 -18.04 9.05 -28.59
CA THR A 212 -19.34 9.47 -29.10
C THR A 212 -20.31 9.57 -27.95
N VAL A 213 -20.91 10.75 -27.76
CA VAL A 213 -21.94 10.99 -26.74
C VAL A 213 -23.28 11.13 -27.42
N ARG A 214 -24.29 10.43 -26.91
CA ARG A 214 -25.66 10.56 -27.35
C ARG A 214 -26.43 11.50 -26.42
N ILE A 215 -26.88 12.63 -26.97
CA ILE A 215 -27.61 13.68 -26.23
C ILE A 215 -28.93 13.95 -26.95
N ASP A 216 -30.05 13.82 -26.24
CA ASP A 216 -31.41 14.04 -26.77
C ASP A 216 -31.65 13.38 -28.15
N GLY A 217 -31.23 12.12 -28.27
CA GLY A 217 -31.35 11.31 -29.48
C GLY A 217 -30.37 11.62 -30.61
N ARG A 218 -29.39 12.51 -30.42
CA ARG A 218 -28.36 12.84 -31.41
C ARG A 218 -26.96 12.46 -30.94
N ASP A 219 -26.16 11.92 -31.85
CA ASP A 219 -24.78 11.53 -31.59
C ASP A 219 -23.82 12.70 -31.87
N TYR A 220 -22.87 12.91 -30.96
CA TYR A 220 -21.81 13.90 -31.05
C TYR A 220 -20.46 13.21 -30.84
N THR A 221 -19.58 13.27 -31.85
CA THR A 221 -18.23 12.70 -31.76
C THR A 221 -17.24 13.77 -31.33
N VAL A 222 -16.36 13.41 -30.39
CA VAL A 222 -15.32 14.29 -29.86
C VAL A 222 -13.98 13.55 -29.93
N ASP A 223 -12.98 14.20 -30.53
CA ASP A 223 -11.60 13.72 -30.52
C ASP A 223 -10.96 14.02 -29.15
N VAL A 224 -10.29 13.03 -28.58
CA VAL A 224 -9.81 13.07 -27.18
C VAL A 224 -8.33 12.73 -27.04
N GLU A 225 -7.77 11.96 -27.98
CA GLU A 225 -6.37 11.50 -27.99
C GLU A 225 -5.66 11.49 -26.62
N HIS A 226 -5.90 10.44 -25.82
CA HIS A 226 -5.35 10.32 -24.48
C HIS A 226 -4.84 8.90 -24.21
N THR A 227 -3.71 8.79 -23.51
CA THR A 227 -3.21 7.51 -23.00
C THR A 227 -3.85 7.24 -21.66
N ILE A 228 -4.33 6.01 -21.46
CA ILE A 228 -4.94 5.56 -20.22
C ILE A 228 -3.89 4.75 -19.46
N ASP A 229 -3.25 5.36 -18.48
CA ASP A 229 -2.28 4.68 -17.61
C ASP A 229 -3.00 3.82 -16.56
N GLN A 230 -2.34 2.75 -16.10
CA GLN A 230 -2.88 1.81 -15.12
C GLN A 230 -3.09 2.46 -13.74
N GLY A 231 -4.19 2.09 -13.06
CA GLY A 231 -4.50 2.60 -11.71
C GLY A 231 -4.87 4.08 -11.69
N MET A 232 -5.32 4.62 -12.82
CA MET A 232 -5.71 6.03 -12.96
C MET A 232 -7.18 6.16 -13.30
N LYS A 233 -7.81 7.18 -12.71
CA LYS A 233 -9.11 7.68 -13.12
C LYS A 233 -8.92 8.94 -13.95
N TYR A 234 -9.47 8.96 -15.16
CA TYR A 234 -9.45 10.14 -16.02
C TYR A 234 -10.85 10.73 -16.12
N MET A 235 -11.03 11.95 -15.63
CA MET A 235 -12.28 12.69 -15.77
C MET A 235 -12.20 13.62 -16.97
N PHE A 236 -12.90 13.24 -18.04
CA PHE A 236 -13.08 14.04 -19.24
C PHE A 236 -14.18 15.06 -18.99
N ARG A 237 -13.81 16.34 -19.06
CA ARG A 237 -14.75 17.47 -18.96
C ARG A 237 -15.16 17.86 -20.37
N LEU A 238 -16.46 17.84 -20.63
CA LEU A 238 -17.06 18.13 -21.92
C LEU A 238 -18.03 19.30 -21.77
N ALA A 239 -18.10 20.17 -22.77
CA ALA A 239 -19.03 21.29 -22.80
C ALA A 239 -19.97 21.16 -24.01
N TYR A 240 -21.28 21.15 -23.72
CA TYR A 240 -22.34 21.07 -24.72
C TYR A 240 -23.02 22.44 -24.92
N ALA A 241 -23.02 22.92 -26.16
CA ALA A 241 -23.61 24.20 -26.56
C ALA A 241 -24.75 24.02 -27.59
N GLY A 242 -25.59 23.01 -27.41
CA GLY A 242 -26.79 22.76 -28.23
C GLY A 242 -26.54 22.10 -29.59
N ASN A 243 -25.51 22.53 -30.33
CA ASN A 243 -25.14 21.92 -31.61
C ASN A 243 -23.69 21.43 -31.68
N LEU A 244 -22.91 21.69 -30.64
CA LEU A 244 -21.50 21.33 -30.53
C LEU A 244 -21.25 20.71 -29.16
N LEU A 245 -20.46 19.64 -29.16
CA LEU A 245 -19.86 19.05 -27.98
C LEU A 245 -18.34 19.13 -28.14
N ALA A 246 -17.63 19.60 -27.12
CA ALA A 246 -16.18 19.72 -27.17
C ALA A 246 -15.55 19.31 -25.83
N LEU A 247 -14.35 18.74 -25.90
CA LEU A 247 -13.51 18.48 -24.74
C LEU A 247 -13.00 19.81 -24.18
N SER A 248 -13.25 20.08 -22.91
CA SER A 248 -12.79 21.28 -22.19
C SER A 248 -11.60 21.00 -21.27
N GLY A 249 -11.38 19.76 -20.87
CA GLY A 249 -10.22 19.35 -20.09
C GLY A 249 -10.23 17.88 -19.73
N ILE A 250 -9.09 17.39 -19.24
CA ILE A 250 -8.93 16.06 -18.68
C ILE A 250 -8.25 16.22 -17.33
N GLU A 251 -8.84 15.65 -16.29
CA GLU A 251 -8.25 15.56 -14.97
C GLU A 251 -7.83 14.11 -14.70
N ALA A 252 -6.59 13.91 -14.25
CA ALA A 252 -6.06 12.59 -13.91
C ALA A 252 -5.99 12.45 -12.40
N ILE A 253 -6.58 11.38 -11.88
CA ILE A 253 -6.75 11.11 -10.45
C ILE A 253 -6.16 9.72 -10.18
N PRO A 254 -5.09 9.60 -9.38
CA PRO A 254 -4.58 8.30 -8.96
C PRO A 254 -5.64 7.53 -8.18
N MET A 255 -5.83 6.27 -8.55
CA MET A 255 -6.75 5.38 -7.84
C MET A 255 -6.10 4.71 -6.63
N ASP A 256 -4.76 4.72 -6.53
CA ASP A 256 -3.99 4.08 -5.45
C ASP A 256 -3.44 5.10 -4.42
N GLN A 257 -4.20 6.13 -4.04
CA GLN A 257 -3.74 7.19 -3.12
C GLN A 257 -4.87 7.68 -2.19
N TYR A 258 -4.53 8.30 -1.05
CA TYR A 258 -5.52 8.87 -0.12
C TYR A 258 -5.84 10.36 -0.34
N THR A 259 -4.94 11.15 -0.95
CA THR A 259 -5.08 12.62 -1.05
C THR A 259 -4.48 13.20 -2.33
N ASP A 260 -4.84 14.46 -2.66
CA ASP A 260 -4.28 15.26 -3.79
C ASP A 260 -2.78 15.57 -3.70
N ASP A 261 -2.20 15.39 -2.53
CA ASP A 261 -0.77 15.59 -2.36
C ASP A 261 -0.01 14.42 -2.99
N ILE A 262 0.77 14.73 -4.04
CA ILE A 262 1.98 13.99 -4.36
C ILE A 262 2.89 14.12 -3.14
N ARG A 263 2.68 13.27 -2.15
CA ARG A 263 3.64 12.98 -1.11
C ARG A 263 3.78 11.49 -1.14
N GLU A 264 4.97 11.03 -1.53
CA GLU A 264 5.41 9.71 -1.10
C GLU A 264 5.05 9.56 0.37
N PRO A 265 4.53 8.39 0.81
CA PRO A 265 4.18 8.18 2.20
C PRO A 265 5.36 8.64 3.04
N VAL A 266 5.12 9.69 3.84
CA VAL A 266 6.13 10.28 4.71
C VAL A 266 6.33 9.29 5.84
N HIS A 267 7.11 8.24 5.58
CA HIS A 267 7.57 7.36 6.62
C HIS A 267 8.51 8.18 7.51
N GLY A 268 8.26 8.15 8.81
CA GLY A 268 9.29 8.49 9.78
C GLY A 268 10.46 7.54 9.57
N ARG A 269 11.60 8.09 9.21
CA ARG A 269 12.85 7.35 9.12
C ARG A 269 13.71 7.75 10.29
N THR A 270 14.23 6.77 11.00
CA THR A 270 15.19 7.00 12.07
C THR A 270 16.51 6.36 11.68
N LEU A 271 17.53 7.18 11.43
CA LEU A 271 18.91 6.74 11.25
C LEU A 271 19.64 6.93 12.58
N THR A 272 20.17 5.85 13.15
CA THR A 272 20.97 5.94 14.37
C THR A 272 22.43 5.60 14.06
N VAL A 273 23.35 6.45 14.49
CA VAL A 273 24.80 6.26 14.30
C VAL A 273 25.51 6.42 15.64
N THR A 274 26.28 5.41 16.02
CA THR A 274 27.12 5.41 17.22
C THR A 274 28.53 5.83 16.85
N TYR A 275 29.05 6.85 17.53
CA TYR A 275 30.41 7.35 17.38
C TYR A 275 31.23 7.13 18.64
N THR A 276 32.48 6.66 18.52
CA THR A 276 33.40 6.47 19.65
C THR A 276 34.79 7.02 19.33
N SER A 277 35.32 7.84 20.23
CA SER A 277 36.69 8.38 20.13
C SER A 277 37.34 8.64 21.49
N VAL A 278 38.66 8.53 21.56
CA VAL A 278 39.47 8.86 22.74
C VAL A 278 39.88 10.33 22.82
N ALA A 279 39.58 11.12 21.77
CA ALA A 279 39.83 12.56 21.70
C ALA A 279 38.58 13.29 21.20
N GLY A 280 38.47 14.60 21.41
CA GLY A 280 37.36 15.39 20.85
C GLY A 280 37.42 15.43 19.32
N PHE A 281 36.26 15.36 18.67
CA PHE A 281 36.15 15.19 17.21
C PHE A 281 34.93 15.94 16.66
N HIS A 282 34.89 16.09 15.33
CA HIS A 282 33.76 16.72 14.64
C HIS A 282 33.05 15.67 13.79
N VAL A 283 31.73 15.75 13.77
CA VAL A 283 30.87 14.94 12.92
C VAL A 283 30.07 15.88 12.03
N THR A 284 30.10 15.62 10.73
CA THR A 284 29.16 16.21 9.79
C THR A 284 27.95 15.30 9.71
N ILE A 285 26.77 15.88 9.83
CA ILE A 285 25.52 15.14 9.75
C ILE A 285 25.42 14.32 8.45
N PRO A 286 24.83 13.11 8.47
CA PRO A 286 24.52 12.37 7.25
C PRO A 286 23.66 13.21 6.29
N LYS A 287 23.99 13.13 5.01
CA LYS A 287 23.17 13.72 3.94
C LYS A 287 22.04 12.75 3.59
N LEU A 288 20.81 13.23 3.71
CA LEU A 288 19.59 12.52 3.37
C LEU A 288 18.80 13.40 2.41
N ASP A 289 18.06 12.76 1.52
CA ASP A 289 17.05 13.42 0.70
C ASP A 289 15.78 13.67 1.52
N ALA A 290 15.87 14.29 2.69
CA ALA A 290 14.74 14.50 3.60
C ALA A 290 14.07 15.86 3.37
N THR A 291 12.76 15.95 3.56
CA THR A 291 12.02 17.22 3.44
C THR A 291 12.15 18.05 4.73
N THR A 292 12.14 17.39 5.88
CA THR A 292 12.36 17.97 7.22
C THR A 292 12.91 16.91 8.18
N GLY A 293 13.54 17.31 9.28
CA GLY A 293 13.98 16.37 10.32
C GLY A 293 14.50 17.05 11.59
N LEU A 294 14.80 16.24 12.60
CA LEU A 294 15.40 16.64 13.87
C LEU A 294 16.61 15.75 14.15
N VAL A 295 17.68 16.38 14.63
CA VAL A 295 18.94 15.72 14.96
C VAL A 295 19.09 15.72 16.46
N HIS A 296 19.24 14.55 17.06
CA HIS A 296 19.62 14.38 18.45
C HIS A 296 21.07 13.95 18.48
N TRP A 297 21.96 14.77 19.02
CA TRP A 297 23.40 14.45 19.06
C TRP A 297 23.76 13.50 20.22
N GLY A 298 22.82 13.16 21.11
CA GLY A 298 23.09 12.23 22.21
C GLY A 298 23.97 12.79 23.33
N ASP A 299 24.33 14.08 23.27
CA ASP A 299 25.01 14.82 24.34
C ASP A 299 24.10 15.89 25.01
N GLY A 300 22.80 15.82 24.73
CA GLY A 300 21.80 16.77 25.19
C GLY A 300 21.56 17.95 24.23
N THR A 301 22.26 18.00 23.10
CA THR A 301 22.04 18.99 22.04
C THR A 301 21.11 18.43 20.96
N GLU A 302 20.16 19.25 20.51
CA GLU A 302 19.25 18.95 19.41
C GLU A 302 19.15 20.15 18.47
N GLU A 303 19.00 19.90 17.17
CA GLU A 303 18.76 20.95 16.18
C GLU A 303 18.00 20.43 14.96
N PRO A 304 17.29 21.31 14.22
CA PRO A 304 16.63 20.91 12.97
C PRO A 304 17.63 20.38 11.94
N TYR A 305 17.22 19.36 11.17
CA TYR A 305 18.03 18.83 10.08
C TYR A 305 18.30 19.89 9.01
N ALA A 306 19.57 20.10 8.69
CA ALA A 306 20.02 20.85 7.52
C ALA A 306 21.31 20.23 6.97
N GLU A 307 21.52 20.34 5.66
CA GLU A 307 22.74 19.82 5.04
C GLU A 307 24.00 20.53 5.57
N ASN A 308 25.09 19.76 5.73
CA ASN A 308 26.41 20.24 6.15
C ASN A 308 26.48 20.84 7.57
N VAL A 309 25.49 20.56 8.42
CA VAL A 309 25.60 20.84 9.85
C VAL A 309 26.72 19.98 10.44
N THR A 310 27.54 20.61 11.27
CA THR A 310 28.66 19.96 11.96
C THR A 310 28.52 20.13 13.45
N HIS A 311 28.73 19.03 14.18
CA HIS A 311 28.70 19.02 15.64
C HIS A 311 30.04 18.57 16.22
N ARG A 312 30.37 19.08 17.40
CA ARG A 312 31.64 18.78 18.07
C ARG A 312 31.39 17.95 19.32
N TYR A 313 31.89 16.72 19.31
CA TYR A 313 31.87 15.84 20.47
C TYR A 313 33.13 15.95 21.32
N GLN A 314 32.97 15.72 22.63
CA GLN A 314 34.09 15.40 23.52
C GLN A 314 34.48 13.92 23.37
N ALA A 315 35.64 13.53 23.90
CA ALA A 315 36.04 12.11 23.94
C ALA A 315 34.98 11.27 24.66
N GLY A 316 34.69 10.07 24.14
CA GLY A 316 33.64 9.19 24.63
C GLY A 316 32.86 8.51 23.49
N THR A 317 31.80 7.81 23.88
CA THR A 317 30.81 7.19 22.98
C THR A 317 29.55 8.04 22.97
N HIS A 318 29.06 8.40 21.77
CA HIS A 318 27.89 9.25 21.56
C HIS A 318 26.97 8.60 20.53
N VAL A 319 25.66 8.70 20.74
CA VAL A 319 24.65 8.14 19.84
C VAL A 319 23.89 9.28 19.18
N MET A 320 24.12 9.47 17.89
CA MET A 320 23.37 10.42 17.09
C MET A 320 22.11 9.73 16.55
N VAL A 321 20.95 10.31 16.80
CA VAL A 321 19.67 9.87 16.23
C VAL A 321 19.16 10.96 15.29
N LEU A 322 18.96 10.59 14.04
CA LEU A 322 18.40 11.48 13.02
C LEU A 322 17.00 10.98 12.66
N GLU A 323 16.00 11.77 13.03
CA GLU A 323 14.60 11.53 12.69
C GLU A 323 14.22 12.42 11.50
N THR A 324 13.85 11.80 10.38
CA THR A 324 13.48 12.53 9.16
C THR A 324 12.12 12.12 8.64
N MET A 325 11.54 13.08 7.91
CA MET A 325 10.28 12.96 7.20
C MET A 325 10.55 13.16 5.71
N GLY A 326 10.14 12.18 4.89
CA GLY A 326 10.21 12.22 3.42
C GLY A 326 11.54 11.73 2.81
N GLY A 327 11.57 11.51 1.49
CA GLY A 327 12.79 11.26 0.69
C GLY A 327 12.89 9.94 -0.07
N THR A 328 13.91 9.81 -0.92
CA THR A 328 14.21 8.62 -1.76
C THR A 328 14.76 7.37 -1.02
N GLY A 329 14.92 7.40 0.31
CA GLY A 329 15.40 6.24 1.08
C GLY A 329 16.91 5.98 0.98
N THR A 330 17.68 6.96 0.49
CA THR A 330 19.14 6.91 0.45
C THR A 330 19.76 7.87 1.47
N PHE A 331 20.94 7.54 1.98
CA PHE A 331 21.74 8.44 2.81
C PHE A 331 23.23 8.31 2.45
N SER A 332 24.00 9.36 2.69
CA SER A 332 25.46 9.32 2.62
C SER A 332 26.06 9.96 3.86
N ILE A 333 27.04 9.28 4.47
CA ILE A 333 27.79 9.83 5.59
C ILE A 333 29.07 10.46 5.01
N PRO A 334 29.30 11.79 5.17
CA PRO A 334 30.45 12.49 4.58
C PRO A 334 31.82 11.98 5.03
N GLY A 335 31.88 11.22 6.12
CA GLY A 335 33.06 10.51 6.60
C GLY A 335 32.69 9.47 7.65
N ILE A 336 33.39 8.33 7.65
CA ILE A 336 33.13 7.19 8.56
C ILE A 336 34.11 7.14 9.74
N GLU A 337 34.91 8.19 9.94
CA GLU A 337 35.82 8.27 11.06
C GLU A 337 35.02 8.28 12.37
N TYR A 338 35.46 7.49 13.36
CA TYR A 338 34.80 7.32 14.66
C TYR A 338 33.46 6.57 14.65
N VAL A 339 32.92 6.16 13.50
CA VAL A 339 31.69 5.36 13.44
C VAL A 339 31.94 3.95 13.94
N GLU A 340 31.22 3.54 14.98
CA GLU A 340 31.25 2.18 15.54
C GLU A 340 30.07 1.35 15.05
N GLU A 341 28.87 1.95 14.95
CA GLU A 341 27.64 1.26 14.54
C GLU A 341 26.73 2.19 13.73
N ILE A 342 26.04 1.62 12.74
CA ILE A 342 24.93 2.25 12.02
C ILE A 342 23.73 1.32 12.15
N ASP A 343 22.68 1.80 12.82
CA ASP A 343 21.43 1.06 13.00
C ASP A 343 20.37 1.56 12.01
N LEU A 344 19.94 0.64 11.14
CA LEU A 344 18.98 0.86 10.06
C LEU A 344 17.63 0.19 10.31
N ARG A 345 17.39 -0.37 11.50
CA ARG A 345 16.14 -1.11 11.82
C ARG A 345 14.88 -0.28 11.59
N ASN A 346 14.99 1.04 11.79
CA ASN A 346 13.91 2.01 11.58
C ASN A 346 14.17 2.93 10.37
N PHE A 347 15.14 2.57 9.53
CA PHE A 347 15.49 3.32 8.31
C PHE A 347 14.92 2.60 7.08
N HIS A 348 13.69 2.96 6.70
CA HIS A 348 13.01 2.37 5.54
C HIS A 348 13.66 2.82 4.24
N ILE A 349 14.35 1.91 3.56
CA ILE A 349 14.91 2.10 2.20
C ILE A 349 13.82 1.69 1.21
N ASN A 350 13.35 2.62 0.38
CA ASN A 350 12.46 2.29 -0.74
C ASN A 350 13.26 1.38 -1.69
N LYS A 351 12.79 0.16 -1.92
CA LYS A 351 13.32 -0.72 -2.97
C LYS A 351 12.56 -0.53 -4.26
#